data_AF-A0A9P0P139-F1
#
_entry.id   AF-A0A9P0P139-F1
#
_cell.length_a   1.000
_cell.length_b   1.000
_cell.length_c   1.000
_cell.angle_alpha   90.00
_cell.angle_beta   90.00
_cell.angle_gamma   90.00
#
_symmetry.space_group_name_H-M   'P 1'
#
loop_
_entity.id
_entity.type
_entity.pdbx_description
1 polymer ?
#
loop_
_entity_poly.entity_id
_entity_poly.type
_entity_poly.pdbx_seq_one_letter_code
_entity_poly.pdbx_strand_id
1 'polypeptide(L)'
;MVKGLLQDCQPGGAMQIEVPYSSQFHREGRLKKFLQVYIQQARTKGFDDCVSSGRHQHSPPSYFELPTLKEWIDFAKILHSITIKNKLVSSLCIDTRFSEQRCLKVLPLALARYQEGLPSHYAKSGHEARLNMAFALLKTQARGPAYPQYAQQLELECQAFWENGRQQCEAASMMGNPCKLPKHGSDKEHFSGFVYKSACDCGRKICPREDPYTIKQANYTFYQQAAKECQCSKLERLTLPVFEPSVKEFKEANLKEWEDTASESSDNAENYALCDLPRHWSAPSTVEYLPGMLTLSSPAGLLPEFQSWSLVCLGASSLYSHNLGLSESHHPGFLSSTNYLLPWDVTVYPNSKQNWPHVNKYAIRGRRGRQTGSLPQFTVKVFIGVEYECTSGHRFMLAAPDRILKATPGSIVKDTGHKIAESDLPLYYPCPCRGGKLAQLLRLHVVTPKAPVSCTLNPKVQPAVGSPIFVSTLDGPIKLTQSAYWIMRLPYVYVADKQHYSQNPSAKLLKGVFGITEIDQ
;
A
#
# COMPACT_ATOMS: atom_id res chain seq x y z
N MET A 1 31.16 -26.79 -52.87
CA MET A 1 32.09 -26.84 -51.73
C MET A 1 31.59 -26.10 -50.48
N VAL A 2 30.79 -25.03 -50.57
CA VAL A 2 30.31 -24.25 -49.39
C VAL A 2 29.06 -24.83 -48.70
N LYS A 3 28.24 -25.64 -49.40
CA LYS A 3 27.02 -26.26 -48.81
C LYS A 3 27.30 -27.36 -47.78
N GLY A 4 28.42 -28.07 -47.87
CA GLY A 4 28.77 -29.16 -46.95
C GLY A 4 29.22 -28.67 -45.58
N LEU A 5 30.04 -27.60 -45.54
CA LEU A 5 30.56 -27.01 -44.30
C LEU A 5 29.47 -26.43 -43.37
N LEU A 6 28.27 -26.13 -43.90
CA LEU A 6 27.15 -25.62 -43.09
C LEU A 6 26.37 -26.73 -42.38
N GLN A 7 26.48 -27.99 -42.81
CA GLN A 7 25.81 -29.13 -42.17
C GLN A 7 26.53 -29.56 -40.89
N ASP A 8 27.85 -29.39 -40.83
CA ASP A 8 28.71 -29.83 -39.71
C ASP A 8 28.71 -28.87 -38.50
N CYS A 9 28.07 -27.69 -38.62
CA CYS A 9 27.99 -26.68 -37.55
C CYS A 9 26.66 -26.69 -36.78
N GLN A 10 25.80 -27.70 -36.99
CA GLN A 10 24.56 -27.90 -36.22
C GLN A 10 24.85 -28.62 -34.89
N PRO A 11 24.07 -28.39 -33.81
CA PRO A 11 24.22 -29.14 -32.56
C PRO A 11 23.88 -30.61 -32.82
N GLY A 12 24.90 -31.48 -32.78
CA GLY A 12 24.81 -32.91 -33.15
C GLY A 12 25.45 -33.27 -34.49
N GLY A 13 25.88 -32.28 -35.28
CA GLY A 13 26.61 -32.45 -36.54
C GLY A 13 28.14 -32.51 -36.37
N ALA A 14 28.64 -32.83 -35.17
CA ALA A 14 30.06 -33.10 -35.02
C ALA A 14 30.40 -34.31 -35.90
N MET A 15 31.29 -34.12 -36.88
CA MET A 15 31.87 -35.20 -37.66
C MET A 15 32.37 -36.24 -36.65
N GLN A 16 31.65 -37.36 -36.50
CA GLN A 16 32.07 -38.45 -35.64
C GLN A 16 33.24 -39.10 -36.34
N ILE A 17 34.42 -38.55 -36.06
CA ILE A 17 35.65 -39.22 -36.42
C ILE A 17 35.71 -40.41 -35.47
N GLU A 18 35.63 -41.63 -36.00
CA GLU A 18 35.87 -42.85 -35.22
C GLU A 18 37.36 -43.23 -35.27
N VAL A 19 37.87 -43.69 -34.14
CA VAL A 19 39.27 -44.07 -33.95
C VAL A 19 39.52 -45.43 -34.63
N PRO A 20 40.64 -45.63 -35.35
CA PRO A 20 41.77 -44.74 -35.50
C PRO A 20 41.65 -43.79 -36.69
N TYR A 21 42.01 -42.52 -36.46
CA TYR A 21 42.07 -41.44 -37.45
C TYR A 21 43.16 -41.60 -38.52
N SER A 22 43.79 -42.78 -38.55
CA SER A 22 44.79 -43.20 -39.51
C SER A 22 44.67 -44.71 -39.67
N SER A 23 44.50 -45.18 -40.90
CA SER A 23 44.58 -46.59 -41.27
C SER A 23 46.03 -47.08 -41.40
N GLN A 24 47.03 -46.22 -41.14
CA GLN A 24 48.43 -46.61 -41.13
C GLN A 24 48.82 -47.16 -39.76
N PHE A 25 49.23 -48.43 -39.73
CA PHE A 25 49.85 -49.05 -38.56
C PHE A 25 50.98 -48.17 -38.00
N HIS A 26 50.79 -47.62 -36.82
CA HIS A 26 51.83 -46.92 -36.06
C HIS A 26 52.94 -47.92 -35.70
N ARG A 27 53.97 -48.00 -36.56
CA ARG A 27 55.24 -48.62 -36.20
C ARG A 27 56.00 -47.63 -35.32
N GLU A 28 55.84 -47.76 -34.00
CA GLU A 28 56.69 -47.05 -33.03
C GLU A 28 58.17 -47.20 -33.43
N GLY A 29 58.87 -46.07 -33.53
CA GLY A 29 60.27 -46.01 -33.99
C GLY A 29 60.51 -45.32 -35.34
N ARG A 30 59.47 -44.93 -36.09
CA ARG A 30 59.63 -44.17 -37.36
C ARG A 30 59.70 -42.64 -37.23
N LEU A 31 59.19 -42.00 -36.17
CA LEU A 31 59.26 -40.53 -36.04
C LEU A 31 60.70 -40.02 -35.96
N LYS A 32 61.55 -40.68 -35.18
CA LYS A 32 62.98 -40.36 -35.09
C LYS A 32 63.64 -40.49 -36.46
N LYS A 33 63.38 -41.60 -37.17
CA LYS A 33 63.92 -41.83 -38.53
C LYS A 33 63.42 -40.79 -39.51
N PHE A 34 62.14 -40.42 -39.46
CA PHE A 34 61.52 -39.40 -40.30
C PHE A 34 62.15 -38.02 -40.06
N LEU A 35 62.18 -37.55 -38.81
CA LEU A 35 62.80 -36.26 -38.46
C LEU A 35 64.31 -36.25 -38.73
N GLN A 36 65.01 -37.37 -38.53
CA GLN A 36 66.44 -37.47 -38.80
C GLN A 36 66.79 -37.16 -40.26
N VAL A 37 65.94 -37.52 -41.23
CA VAL A 37 66.15 -37.16 -42.64
C VAL A 37 66.19 -35.64 -42.80
N TYR A 38 65.21 -34.93 -42.25
CA TYR A 38 65.11 -33.46 -42.35
C TYR A 38 66.15 -32.73 -41.49
N ILE A 39 66.47 -33.23 -40.30
CA ILE A 39 67.54 -32.68 -39.46
C ILE A 39 68.89 -32.81 -40.18
N GLN A 40 69.13 -33.96 -40.82
CA GLN A 40 70.36 -34.16 -41.58
C GLN A 40 70.41 -33.25 -42.81
N GLN A 41 69.28 -33.06 -43.50
CA GLN A 41 69.15 -32.14 -44.62
C GLN A 41 69.44 -30.68 -44.18
N ALA A 42 68.83 -30.22 -43.10
CA ALA A 42 69.09 -28.90 -42.51
C ALA A 42 70.58 -28.71 -42.16
N ARG A 43 71.22 -29.71 -41.56
CA ARG A 43 72.64 -29.63 -41.15
C ARG A 43 73.64 -29.65 -42.30
N THR A 44 73.23 -30.12 -43.48
CA THR A 44 74.17 -30.37 -44.59
C THR A 44 73.93 -29.47 -45.79
N LYS A 45 72.69 -29.36 -46.24
CA LYS A 45 72.34 -28.71 -47.52
C LYS A 45 71.36 -27.55 -47.35
N GLY A 46 70.64 -27.48 -46.22
CA GLY A 46 69.50 -26.58 -46.05
C GLY A 46 68.25 -27.10 -46.76
N PHE A 47 67.18 -26.31 -46.70
CA PHE A 47 65.90 -26.61 -47.35
C PHE A 47 65.75 -25.81 -48.64
N ASP A 48 65.48 -26.50 -49.75
CA ASP A 48 65.18 -25.91 -51.05
C ASP A 48 63.94 -26.60 -51.63
N ASP A 49 62.81 -26.38 -50.97
CA ASP A 49 61.55 -27.04 -51.27
C ASP A 49 60.74 -26.29 -52.35
N CYS A 50 61.38 -25.34 -53.04
CA CYS A 50 60.79 -24.55 -54.13
C CYS A 50 60.64 -25.40 -55.41
N VAL A 51 59.46 -25.98 -55.61
CA VAL A 51 59.16 -26.74 -56.84
C VAL A 51 58.92 -25.77 -58.01
N SER A 52 59.95 -25.57 -58.84
CA SER A 52 59.90 -24.69 -60.01
C SER A 52 59.10 -25.34 -61.15
N SER A 53 57.77 -25.30 -61.05
CA SER A 53 56.87 -25.96 -62.02
C SER A 53 56.58 -25.10 -63.27
N GLY A 54 57.32 -24.02 -63.50
CA GLY A 54 57.12 -23.10 -64.63
C GLY A 54 58.42 -22.80 -65.38
N ARG A 55 58.36 -22.77 -66.72
CA ARG A 55 59.51 -22.49 -67.63
C ARG A 55 60.07 -21.06 -67.54
N HIS A 56 59.58 -20.23 -66.62
CA HIS A 56 60.07 -18.88 -66.40
C HIS A 56 60.11 -18.59 -64.91
N GLN A 57 61.28 -18.76 -64.30
CA GLN A 57 61.86 -17.88 -63.27
C GLN A 57 63.09 -18.59 -62.67
N HIS A 58 64.24 -17.92 -62.73
CA HIS A 58 65.36 -18.21 -61.83
C HIS A 58 64.85 -17.96 -60.41
N SER A 59 64.42 -19.01 -59.71
CA SER A 59 64.13 -18.87 -58.29
C SER A 59 65.43 -18.45 -57.61
N PRO A 60 65.45 -17.35 -56.81
CA PRO A 60 66.64 -16.98 -56.06
C PRO A 60 67.05 -18.17 -55.17
N PRO A 61 68.36 -18.38 -54.93
CA PRO A 61 68.81 -19.50 -54.11
C PRO A 61 68.14 -19.43 -52.74
N SER A 62 67.58 -20.56 -52.28
CA SER A 62 67.02 -20.65 -50.94
C SER A 62 68.10 -20.35 -49.91
N TYR A 63 67.95 -19.26 -49.16
CA TYR A 63 68.90 -18.86 -48.13
C TYR A 63 68.61 -19.63 -46.85
N PHE A 64 69.48 -20.57 -46.51
CA PHE A 64 69.38 -21.36 -45.29
C PHE A 64 70.62 -21.14 -44.41
N GLU A 65 70.40 -20.66 -43.19
CA GLU A 65 71.44 -20.53 -42.16
C GLU A 65 71.23 -21.54 -41.05
N LEU A 66 72.32 -22.10 -40.55
CA LEU A 66 72.33 -22.95 -39.35
C LEU A 66 72.92 -22.14 -38.18
N PRO A 67 72.09 -21.42 -37.41
CA PRO A 67 72.59 -20.51 -36.37
C PRO A 67 73.21 -21.28 -35.20
N THR A 68 74.19 -20.65 -34.54
CA THR A 68 74.64 -21.14 -33.24
C THR A 68 73.55 -20.94 -32.18
N LEU A 69 73.62 -21.72 -31.09
CA LEU A 69 72.68 -21.57 -29.98
C LEU A 69 72.68 -20.14 -29.40
N LYS A 70 73.85 -19.48 -29.35
CA LYS A 70 73.98 -18.12 -28.83
C LYS A 70 73.25 -17.11 -29.73
N GLU A 71 73.51 -17.16 -31.03
CA GLU A 71 72.86 -16.27 -32.01
C GLU A 71 71.35 -16.48 -32.03
N TRP A 72 70.89 -17.74 -31.98
CA TRP A 72 69.47 -18.06 -31.93
C TRP A 72 68.79 -17.50 -30.68
N ILE A 73 69.43 -17.62 -29.51
CA ILE A 73 68.89 -17.09 -28.26
C ILE A 73 68.82 -15.56 -28.29
N ASP A 74 69.88 -14.88 -28.76
CA ASP A 74 69.92 -13.42 -28.81
C ASP A 74 68.88 -12.88 -29.79
N PHE A 75 68.75 -13.51 -30.97
CA PHE A 75 67.69 -13.19 -31.93
C PHE A 75 66.29 -13.46 -31.36
N ALA A 76 66.06 -14.63 -30.75
CA ALA A 76 64.77 -14.99 -30.19
C ALA A 76 64.32 -14.03 -29.08
N LYS A 77 65.25 -13.54 -28.24
CA LYS A 77 64.95 -12.51 -27.23
C LYS A 77 64.45 -11.21 -27.87
N ILE A 78 65.14 -10.75 -28.92
CA ILE A 78 64.75 -9.54 -29.66
C ILE A 78 63.38 -9.75 -30.32
N LEU A 79 63.20 -10.84 -31.07
CA LEU A 79 61.96 -11.16 -31.75
C LEU A 79 60.79 -11.25 -30.76
N HIS A 80 60.95 -12.00 -29.67
CA HIS A 80 59.94 -12.13 -28.61
C HIS A 80 59.56 -10.76 -28.03
N SER A 81 60.55 -9.88 -27.78
CA SER A 81 60.28 -8.54 -27.27
C SER A 81 59.46 -7.70 -28.25
N ILE A 82 59.67 -7.84 -29.56
CA ILE A 82 58.90 -7.14 -30.59
C ILE A 82 57.49 -7.72 -30.69
N THR A 83 57.37 -9.04 -30.74
CA THR A 83 56.08 -9.74 -30.91
C THR A 83 55.15 -9.54 -29.72
N ILE A 84 55.66 -9.52 -28.48
CA ILE A 84 54.83 -9.31 -27.29
C ILE A 84 54.48 -7.84 -27.07
N LYS A 85 55.41 -6.90 -27.34
CA LYS A 85 55.15 -5.47 -27.11
C LYS A 85 54.18 -4.88 -28.13
N ASN A 86 54.17 -5.39 -29.36
CA ASN A 86 53.26 -4.89 -30.38
C ASN A 86 51.84 -5.45 -30.18
N LYS A 87 50.89 -4.56 -29.87
CA LYS A 87 49.44 -4.84 -29.85
C LYS A 87 48.85 -5.12 -31.25
N LEU A 88 49.65 -5.61 -32.21
CA LEU A 88 49.19 -5.96 -33.56
C LEU A 88 48.13 -7.07 -33.55
N VAL A 89 48.00 -7.82 -32.45
CA VAL A 89 46.97 -8.86 -32.31
C VAL A 89 45.56 -8.27 -32.18
N SER A 90 45.39 -7.07 -31.61
CA SER A 90 44.04 -6.47 -31.46
C SER A 90 43.42 -6.04 -32.80
N SER A 91 44.23 -5.74 -33.81
CA SER A 91 43.74 -5.44 -35.17
C SER A 91 43.33 -6.70 -35.96
N LEU A 92 43.78 -7.88 -35.51
CA LEU A 92 43.40 -9.19 -36.06
C LEU A 92 42.08 -9.72 -35.46
N CYS A 93 41.57 -9.09 -34.39
CA CYS A 93 40.28 -9.45 -33.77
C CYS A 93 39.10 -8.89 -34.57
N ILE A 94 38.84 -9.47 -35.74
CA ILE A 94 37.74 -9.11 -36.64
C ILE A 94 36.38 -9.16 -35.91
N ASP A 95 36.21 -10.11 -34.98
CA ASP A 95 34.99 -10.27 -34.19
C ASP A 95 34.70 -9.07 -33.29
N THR A 96 35.73 -8.46 -32.70
CA THR A 96 35.59 -7.26 -31.86
C THR A 96 35.17 -6.06 -32.72
N ARG A 97 35.84 -5.84 -33.85
CA ARG A 97 35.50 -4.73 -34.77
C ARG A 97 34.10 -4.87 -35.35
N PHE A 98 33.72 -6.09 -35.75
CA PHE A 98 32.37 -6.38 -36.22
C PHE A 98 31.34 -6.12 -35.13
N SER A 99 31.60 -6.57 -33.90
CA SER A 99 30.74 -6.35 -32.74
C SER A 99 30.55 -4.86 -32.45
N GLU A 100 31.63 -4.07 -32.42
CA GLU A 100 31.59 -2.62 -32.24
C GLU A 100 30.75 -1.92 -33.32
N GLN A 101 31.00 -2.19 -34.59
CA GLN A 101 30.26 -1.57 -35.70
C GLN A 101 28.76 -1.92 -35.66
N ARG A 102 28.42 -3.16 -35.31
CA ARG A 102 27.02 -3.57 -35.12
C ARG A 102 26.38 -2.85 -33.95
N CYS A 103 27.04 -2.78 -32.80
CA CYS A 103 26.53 -2.08 -31.62
C CYS A 103 26.34 -0.58 -31.90
N LEU A 104 27.31 0.07 -32.52
CA LEU A 104 27.25 1.50 -32.91
C LEU A 104 26.05 1.81 -33.81
N LYS A 105 25.71 0.91 -34.73
CA LYS A 105 24.57 1.09 -35.63
C LYS A 105 23.23 0.88 -34.94
N VAL A 106 23.16 -0.06 -34.00
CA VAL A 106 21.90 -0.45 -33.33
C VAL A 106 21.57 0.46 -32.14
N LEU A 107 22.58 0.98 -31.42
CA LEU A 107 22.39 1.87 -30.28
C LEU A 107 21.41 3.04 -30.55
N PRO A 108 21.56 3.85 -31.62
CA PRO A 108 20.61 4.93 -31.90
C PRO A 108 19.19 4.44 -32.19
N LEU A 109 19.02 3.24 -32.75
CA LEU A 109 17.71 2.63 -32.97
C LEU A 109 17.06 2.21 -31.64
N ALA A 110 17.86 1.67 -30.70
CA ALA A 110 17.39 1.30 -29.37
C ALA A 110 16.98 2.54 -28.56
N LEU A 111 17.75 3.63 -28.65
CA LEU A 111 17.41 4.92 -28.04
C LEU A 111 16.14 5.52 -28.64
N ALA A 112 16.00 5.52 -29.96
CA ALA A 112 14.78 5.97 -30.62
C ALA A 112 13.56 5.14 -30.18
N ARG A 113 13.73 3.81 -30.03
CA ARG A 113 12.67 2.91 -29.56
C ARG A 113 12.25 3.19 -28.12
N TYR A 114 13.19 3.59 -27.26
CA TYR A 114 12.92 4.03 -25.90
C TYR A 114 12.08 5.33 -25.90
N GLN A 115 12.48 6.31 -26.72
CA GLN A 115 11.91 7.67 -26.75
C GLN A 115 10.53 7.75 -27.43
N GLU A 116 10.14 6.72 -28.17
CA GLU A 116 8.91 6.68 -28.95
C GLU A 116 7.64 6.69 -28.08
N GLY A 117 6.78 7.70 -28.26
CA GLY A 117 5.45 7.74 -27.63
C GLY A 117 5.49 7.82 -26.10
N LEU A 118 6.51 8.48 -25.52
CA LEU A 118 6.60 8.72 -24.08
C LEU A 118 5.72 9.91 -23.66
N PRO A 119 5.04 9.82 -22.49
CA PRO A 119 4.42 10.98 -21.85
C PRO A 119 5.46 12.08 -21.51
N SER A 120 4.97 13.28 -21.17
CA SER A 120 5.84 14.38 -20.69
C SER A 120 6.69 13.96 -19.50
N HIS A 121 6.08 13.25 -18.55
CA HIS A 121 6.71 12.69 -17.36
C HIS A 121 6.07 11.34 -17.04
N TYR A 122 6.86 10.42 -16.50
CA TYR A 122 6.44 9.04 -16.23
C TYR A 122 7.19 8.44 -15.04
N ALA A 123 6.56 7.47 -14.38
CA ALA A 123 7.10 6.74 -13.24
C ALA A 123 8.27 5.81 -13.62
N LYS A 124 9.03 5.38 -12.61
CA LYS A 124 10.17 4.47 -12.73
C LYS A 124 9.77 3.14 -13.37
N SER A 125 8.61 2.60 -13.03
CA SER A 125 8.10 1.37 -13.67
C SER A 125 7.90 1.54 -15.18
N GLY A 126 7.46 2.72 -15.63
CA GLY A 126 7.35 3.07 -17.03
C GLY A 126 8.72 3.20 -17.70
N HIS A 127 9.70 3.80 -17.01
CA HIS A 127 11.09 3.86 -17.44
C HIS A 127 11.68 2.46 -17.63
N GLU A 128 11.58 1.59 -16.63
CA GLU A 128 12.10 0.22 -16.64
C GLU A 128 11.47 -0.61 -17.76
N ALA A 129 10.16 -0.53 -17.96
CA ALA A 129 9.47 -1.22 -19.05
C ALA A 129 10.01 -0.78 -20.42
N ARG A 130 10.22 0.52 -20.63
CA ARG A 130 10.75 1.08 -21.88
C ARG A 130 12.22 0.74 -22.09
N LEU A 131 13.02 0.80 -21.04
CA LEU A 131 14.41 0.41 -21.04
C LEU A 131 14.56 -1.07 -21.41
N ASN A 132 13.71 -1.94 -20.86
CA ASN A 132 13.67 -3.36 -21.22
C ASN A 132 13.33 -3.59 -22.70
N MET A 133 12.42 -2.81 -23.27
CA MET A 133 12.11 -2.87 -24.70
C MET A 133 13.31 -2.44 -25.57
N ALA A 134 14.01 -1.38 -25.16
CA ALA A 134 15.22 -0.90 -25.85
C ALA A 134 16.35 -1.94 -25.76
N PHE A 135 16.55 -2.53 -24.59
CA PHE A 135 17.48 -3.64 -24.38
C PHE A 135 17.13 -4.86 -25.21
N ALA A 136 15.85 -5.21 -25.33
CA ALA A 136 15.42 -6.33 -26.17
C ALA A 136 15.79 -6.09 -27.65
N LEU A 137 15.62 -4.87 -28.15
CA LEU A 137 16.03 -4.49 -29.51
C LEU A 137 17.55 -4.57 -29.67
N LEU A 138 18.31 -3.96 -28.74
CA LEU A 138 19.77 -3.96 -28.76
C LEU A 138 20.29 -5.39 -28.71
N LYS A 139 19.78 -6.19 -27.77
CA LYS A 139 20.11 -7.61 -27.67
C LYS A 139 19.77 -8.32 -28.96
N THR A 140 18.62 -8.09 -29.61
CA THR A 140 18.27 -8.87 -30.81
C THR A 140 19.24 -8.63 -31.98
N GLN A 141 19.72 -7.40 -32.16
CA GLN A 141 20.49 -7.01 -33.35
C GLN A 141 22.00 -6.84 -33.12
N ALA A 142 22.42 -6.58 -31.88
CA ALA A 142 23.82 -6.46 -31.50
C ALA A 142 24.31 -7.75 -30.80
N ARG A 143 25.48 -8.24 -31.22
CA ARG A 143 26.12 -9.48 -30.74
C ARG A 143 27.62 -9.28 -30.63
N GLY A 144 28.27 -10.07 -29.79
CA GLY A 144 29.73 -10.16 -29.68
C GLY A 144 30.31 -9.47 -28.43
N PRO A 145 31.65 -9.41 -28.33
CA PRO A 145 32.36 -9.02 -27.11
C PRO A 145 32.17 -7.56 -26.70
N ALA A 146 31.79 -6.66 -27.62
CA ALA A 146 31.57 -5.26 -27.31
C ALA A 146 30.16 -4.98 -26.73
N TYR A 147 29.22 -5.92 -26.84
CA TYR A 147 27.83 -5.73 -26.39
C TYR A 147 27.68 -5.20 -24.96
N PRO A 148 28.40 -5.72 -23.93
CA PRO A 148 28.22 -5.26 -22.55
C PRO A 148 28.49 -3.76 -22.38
N GLN A 149 29.48 -3.21 -23.08
CA GLN A 149 29.81 -1.79 -23.03
C GLN A 149 28.67 -0.93 -23.60
N TYR A 150 28.13 -1.31 -24.76
CA TYR A 150 27.03 -0.58 -25.39
C TYR A 150 25.69 -0.76 -24.67
N ALA A 151 25.50 -1.90 -24.01
CA ALA A 151 24.34 -2.14 -23.15
C ALA A 151 24.36 -1.18 -21.94
N GLN A 152 25.52 -1.03 -21.28
CA GLN A 152 25.68 -0.05 -20.21
C GLN A 152 25.51 1.39 -20.71
N GLN A 153 26.03 1.71 -21.90
CA GLN A 153 25.83 3.02 -22.50
C GLN A 153 24.35 3.33 -22.75
N LEU A 154 23.58 2.37 -23.28
CA LEU A 154 22.14 2.50 -23.48
C LEU A 154 21.41 2.82 -22.16
N GLU A 155 21.74 2.11 -21.08
CA GLU A 155 21.16 2.34 -19.76
C GLU A 155 21.42 3.76 -19.25
N LEU A 156 22.67 4.22 -19.31
CA LEU A 156 23.07 5.55 -18.86
C LEU A 156 22.38 6.66 -19.66
N GLU A 157 22.29 6.52 -20.98
CA GLU A 157 21.62 7.51 -21.83
C GLU A 157 20.11 7.55 -21.59
N CYS A 158 19.46 6.39 -21.43
CA CYS A 158 18.04 6.30 -21.07
C CYS A 158 17.76 6.87 -19.67
N GLN A 159 18.63 6.60 -18.69
CA GLN A 159 18.53 7.12 -17.33
C GLN A 159 18.67 8.64 -17.33
N ALA A 160 19.71 9.17 -17.98
CA ALA A 160 19.92 10.61 -18.11
C ALA A 160 18.73 11.30 -18.79
N PHE A 161 18.14 10.67 -19.82
CA PHE A 161 16.95 11.19 -20.47
C PHE A 161 15.73 11.24 -19.53
N TRP A 162 15.54 10.24 -18.68
CA TRP A 162 14.44 10.21 -17.71
C TRP A 162 14.64 11.19 -16.56
N GLU A 163 15.86 11.30 -16.04
CA GLU A 163 16.25 12.23 -14.98
C GLU A 163 16.22 13.69 -15.43
N ASN A 164 16.30 13.95 -16.74
CA ASN A 164 16.18 15.29 -17.32
C ASN A 164 14.73 15.81 -17.33
N GLY A 165 14.17 16.00 -16.14
CA GLY A 165 12.86 16.63 -15.93
C GLY A 165 11.64 15.80 -16.32
N ARG A 166 11.83 14.51 -16.64
CA ARG A 166 10.74 13.59 -17.06
C ARG A 166 10.29 12.64 -15.96
N GLN A 167 10.82 12.79 -14.75
CA GLN A 167 10.42 11.99 -13.59
C GLN A 167 9.02 12.43 -13.12
N GLN A 168 8.14 11.46 -12.91
CA GLN A 168 6.85 11.65 -12.24
C GLN A 168 7.03 11.57 -10.73
N CYS A 169 6.19 12.28 -9.98
CA CYS A 169 6.09 12.09 -8.54
C CYS A 169 5.48 10.72 -8.23
N GLU A 170 6.19 9.88 -7.47
CA GLU A 170 5.74 8.52 -7.12
C GLU A 170 5.06 8.44 -5.76
N ALA A 171 4.78 9.58 -5.11
CA ALA A 171 4.03 9.62 -3.88
C ALA A 171 2.64 9.00 -4.12
N ALA A 172 2.27 8.05 -3.26
CA ALA A 172 0.94 7.44 -3.27
C ALA A 172 0.00 8.24 -2.37
N SER A 173 -1.25 8.39 -2.82
CA SER A 173 -2.33 8.88 -1.97
C SER A 173 -2.63 7.88 -0.85
N MET A 174 -3.43 8.30 0.13
CA MET A 174 -3.90 7.43 1.21
C MET A 174 -4.77 6.26 0.71
N MET A 175 -5.22 6.32 -0.55
CA MET A 175 -5.95 5.25 -1.24
C MET A 175 -5.05 4.40 -2.16
N GLY A 176 -3.75 4.69 -2.22
CA GLY A 176 -2.76 3.95 -3.01
C GLY A 176 -2.61 4.39 -4.47
N ASN A 177 -3.22 5.50 -4.89
CA ASN A 177 -3.05 5.98 -6.26
C ASN A 177 -1.84 6.91 -6.36
N PRO A 178 -0.99 6.78 -7.40
CA PRO A 178 0.19 7.61 -7.54
C PRO A 178 -0.16 9.05 -7.97
N CYS A 179 0.68 9.99 -7.56
CA CYS A 179 0.66 11.37 -8.04
C CYS A 179 0.92 11.43 -9.55
N LYS A 180 0.16 12.25 -10.27
CA LYS A 180 0.30 12.48 -11.72
C LYS A 180 1.14 13.71 -12.06
N LEU A 181 1.64 14.42 -11.08
CA LEU A 181 2.48 15.60 -11.30
C LEU A 181 3.94 15.19 -11.60
N PRO A 182 4.73 16.05 -12.27
CA PRO A 182 6.17 15.85 -12.35
C PRO A 182 6.78 15.85 -10.95
N LYS A 183 7.95 15.23 -10.78
CA LYS A 183 8.65 15.17 -9.49
C LYS A 183 8.78 16.59 -8.91
N HIS A 184 8.29 16.74 -7.69
CA HIS A 184 8.20 18.03 -7.00
C HIS A 184 8.60 17.90 -5.54
N GLY A 185 8.98 19.02 -4.92
CA GLY A 185 9.24 19.10 -3.48
C GLY A 185 7.96 19.12 -2.65
N SER A 186 8.12 19.24 -1.33
CA SER A 186 7.04 19.30 -0.33
C SER A 186 6.11 20.49 -0.48
N ASP A 187 6.54 21.54 -1.19
CA ASP A 187 5.80 22.81 -1.27
C ASP A 187 4.58 22.75 -2.21
N LYS A 188 4.52 21.73 -3.07
CA LYS A 188 3.40 21.51 -4.00
C LYS A 188 2.53 20.36 -3.53
N GLU A 189 1.22 20.57 -3.54
CA GLU A 189 0.26 19.52 -3.23
C GLU A 189 0.26 18.43 -4.31
N HIS A 190 0.14 17.18 -3.87
CA HIS A 190 0.05 16.04 -4.76
C HIS A 190 -1.35 15.93 -5.39
N PHE A 191 -1.41 15.32 -6.57
CA PHE A 191 -2.66 15.17 -7.32
C PHE A 191 -2.70 13.85 -8.09
N SER A 192 -3.62 12.93 -7.77
CA SER A 192 -3.81 11.67 -8.52
C SER A 192 -4.82 11.80 -9.67
N GLY A 193 -5.63 12.87 -9.68
CA GLY A 193 -6.73 13.07 -10.62
C GLY A 193 -7.91 12.12 -10.45
N PHE A 194 -7.95 11.33 -9.37
CA PHE A 194 -9.14 10.57 -9.00
C PHE A 194 -10.09 11.46 -8.17
N VAL A 195 -11.37 11.42 -8.55
CA VAL A 195 -12.44 12.10 -7.82
C VAL A 195 -13.51 11.08 -7.47
N TYR A 196 -13.75 10.92 -6.18
CA TYR A 196 -14.79 10.07 -5.62
C TYR A 196 -16.04 10.88 -5.30
N LYS A 197 -17.12 10.20 -4.91
CA LYS A 197 -18.30 10.84 -4.32
C LYS A 197 -18.36 10.48 -2.86
N SER A 198 -18.52 11.49 -2.00
CA SER A 198 -18.72 11.25 -0.57
C SER A 198 -19.75 12.20 0.02
N ALA A 199 -20.52 11.74 1.00
CA ALA A 199 -21.49 12.60 1.67
C ALA A 199 -20.85 13.45 2.79
N CYS A 200 -21.50 14.57 3.14
CA CYS A 200 -21.10 15.45 4.25
C CYS A 200 -21.33 14.78 5.63
N ASP A 201 -20.97 15.45 6.73
CA ASP A 201 -21.15 14.92 8.10
C ASP A 201 -22.58 14.44 8.38
N CYS A 202 -23.58 15.22 7.99
CA CYS A 202 -24.99 14.90 8.24
C CYS A 202 -25.62 13.99 7.18
N GLY A 203 -24.89 13.64 6.12
CA GLY A 203 -25.37 12.78 5.05
C GLY A 203 -26.43 13.41 4.12
N ARG A 204 -26.68 14.73 4.20
CA ARG A 204 -27.72 15.39 3.38
C ARG A 204 -27.25 15.89 2.01
N LYS A 205 -25.94 15.96 1.80
CA LYS A 205 -25.32 16.40 0.54
C LYS A 205 -24.22 15.41 0.16
N ILE A 206 -24.16 15.07 -1.12
CA ILE A 206 -23.03 14.35 -1.73
C ILE A 206 -22.16 15.37 -2.46
N CYS A 207 -20.87 15.36 -2.18
CA CYS A 207 -19.87 16.26 -2.75
C CYS A 207 -18.79 15.44 -3.50
N PRO A 208 -18.16 16.01 -4.53
CA PRO A 208 -16.97 15.45 -5.12
C PRO A 208 -15.84 15.47 -4.08
N ARG A 209 -15.13 14.34 -3.94
CA ARG A 209 -13.99 14.19 -3.04
C ARG A 209 -12.75 13.90 -3.86
N GLU A 210 -11.75 14.76 -3.74
CA GLU A 210 -10.42 14.47 -4.28
C GLU A 210 -9.72 13.39 -3.46
N ASP A 211 -8.82 12.67 -4.12
CA ASP A 211 -8.05 11.60 -3.51
C ASP A 211 -7.01 12.17 -2.51
N PRO A 212 -7.15 11.89 -1.20
CA PRO A 212 -6.37 12.59 -0.18
C PRO A 212 -4.96 12.03 -0.06
N TYR A 213 -3.98 12.91 0.12
CA TYR A 213 -2.58 12.54 0.42
C TYR A 213 -2.22 12.72 1.89
N THR A 214 -3.01 13.50 2.63
CA THR A 214 -2.83 13.70 4.06
C THR A 214 -4.07 13.28 4.84
N ILE A 215 -3.88 12.91 6.10
CA ILE A 215 -4.98 12.59 7.02
C ILE A 215 -5.92 13.79 7.20
N LYS A 216 -5.39 15.02 7.21
CA LYS A 216 -6.16 16.25 7.34
C LYS A 216 -7.08 16.45 6.13
N GLN A 217 -6.57 16.23 4.92
CA GLN A 217 -7.39 16.24 3.71
C GLN A 217 -8.51 15.18 3.77
N ALA A 218 -8.17 13.95 4.18
CA ALA A 218 -9.10 12.82 4.23
C ALA A 218 -10.23 12.99 5.25
N ASN A 219 -9.90 13.39 6.48
CA ASN A 219 -10.82 13.34 7.63
C ASN A 219 -11.36 14.70 8.06
N TYR A 220 -10.77 15.81 7.62
CA TYR A 220 -11.15 17.15 8.09
C TYR A 220 -11.47 18.11 6.95
N THR A 221 -10.51 18.44 6.07
CA THR A 221 -10.64 19.49 5.06
C THR A 221 -11.84 19.27 4.14
N PHE A 222 -12.00 18.04 3.62
CA PHE A 222 -13.15 17.67 2.79
C PHE A 222 -14.49 17.92 3.52
N TYR A 223 -14.59 17.47 4.77
CA TYR A 223 -15.84 17.57 5.52
C TYR A 223 -16.18 19.02 5.90
N GLN A 224 -15.17 19.85 6.15
CA GLN A 224 -15.37 21.29 6.36
C GLN A 224 -15.95 21.98 5.13
N GLN A 225 -15.44 21.66 3.93
CA GLN A 225 -15.96 22.18 2.67
C GLN A 225 -17.38 21.65 2.39
N ALA A 226 -17.57 20.33 2.50
CA ALA A 226 -18.87 19.68 2.30
C ALA A 226 -19.92 20.19 3.31
N ALA A 227 -19.53 20.51 4.55
CA ALA A 227 -20.42 21.06 5.56
C ALA A 227 -20.87 22.49 5.24
N LYS A 228 -20.00 23.32 4.62
CA LYS A 228 -20.37 24.66 4.14
C LYS A 228 -21.36 24.58 2.98
N GLU A 229 -21.08 23.73 1.99
CA GLU A 229 -21.99 23.50 0.84
C GLU A 229 -23.35 22.94 1.28
N CYS A 230 -23.35 22.01 2.24
CA CYS A 230 -24.57 21.44 2.81
C CYS A 230 -25.27 22.38 3.80
N GLN A 231 -24.58 23.39 4.32
CA GLN A 231 -24.97 24.22 5.47
C GLN A 231 -25.12 23.45 6.79
N CYS A 232 -24.58 22.24 6.89
CA CYS A 232 -24.62 21.44 8.12
C CYS A 232 -23.56 21.83 9.16
N SER A 233 -22.71 22.82 8.84
CA SER A 233 -21.81 23.45 9.81
C SER A 233 -22.56 24.26 10.88
N LYS A 234 -23.82 24.63 10.62
CA LYS A 234 -24.68 25.39 11.55
C LYS A 234 -25.47 24.51 12.51
N LEU A 235 -25.43 23.19 12.31
CA LEU A 235 -26.12 22.25 13.20
C LEU A 235 -25.42 22.21 14.56
N GLU A 236 -26.18 21.90 15.61
CA GLU A 236 -25.62 21.58 16.92
C GLU A 236 -24.64 20.41 16.78
N ARG A 237 -23.46 20.56 17.38
CA ARG A 237 -22.36 19.62 17.27
C ARG A 237 -21.72 19.43 18.64
N LEU A 238 -21.43 18.18 18.97
CA LEU A 238 -20.62 17.89 20.15
C LEU A 238 -19.14 18.07 19.79
N THR A 239 -18.47 18.97 20.51
CA THR A 239 -17.03 19.22 20.36
C THR A 239 -16.26 18.08 20.99
N LEU A 240 -15.47 17.38 20.18
CA LEU A 240 -14.54 16.37 20.64
C LEU A 240 -13.19 17.01 21.00
N PRO A 241 -12.47 16.50 22.01
CA PRO A 241 -11.18 17.05 22.44
C PRO A 241 -10.16 17.11 21.29
N VAL A 242 -9.57 18.28 21.10
CA VAL A 242 -8.45 18.52 20.16
C VAL A 242 -7.35 19.29 20.87
N PHE A 243 -6.14 19.18 20.34
CA PHE A 243 -5.00 19.93 20.84
C PHE A 243 -5.22 21.44 20.68
N GLU A 244 -5.00 22.17 21.79
CA GLU A 244 -5.07 23.62 21.82
C GLU A 244 -3.68 24.19 22.16
N PRO A 245 -2.98 24.81 21.20
CA PRO A 245 -1.63 25.31 21.44
C PRO A 245 -1.66 26.52 22.36
N SER A 246 -0.84 26.51 23.42
CA SER A 246 -0.63 27.70 24.28
C SER A 246 0.46 28.63 23.74
N VAL A 247 1.22 28.18 22.73
CA VAL A 247 2.37 28.87 22.14
C VAL A 247 2.29 28.84 20.61
N LYS A 248 2.99 29.76 19.94
CA LYS A 248 3.01 29.81 18.46
C LYS A 248 3.79 28.65 17.84
N GLU A 249 4.80 28.15 18.53
CA GLU A 249 5.64 27.04 18.10
C GLU A 249 5.25 25.79 18.89
N PHE A 250 4.49 24.91 18.24
CA PHE A 250 4.14 23.60 18.76
C PHE A 250 4.57 22.55 17.75
N LYS A 251 4.82 21.32 18.22
CA LYS A 251 5.34 20.24 17.39
C LYS A 251 4.54 18.96 17.58
N GLU A 252 4.78 18.01 16.69
CA GLU A 252 4.28 16.64 16.81
C GLU A 252 4.98 15.93 17.98
N ALA A 253 4.25 15.20 18.82
CA ALA A 253 4.80 14.44 19.93
C ALA A 253 5.64 13.25 19.44
N ASN A 254 6.77 12.98 20.11
CA ASN A 254 7.51 11.73 19.92
C ASN A 254 6.97 10.67 20.90
N LEU A 255 6.18 9.72 20.37
CA LEU A 255 5.48 8.74 21.21
C LEU A 255 6.43 7.81 21.99
N LYS A 256 7.62 7.51 21.47
CA LYS A 256 8.59 6.67 22.19
C LYS A 256 9.08 7.34 23.46
N GLU A 257 9.40 8.64 23.38
CA GLU A 257 9.83 9.42 24.54
C GLU A 257 8.72 9.52 25.60
N TRP A 258 7.46 9.61 25.16
CA TRP A 258 6.30 9.61 26.05
C TRP A 258 6.05 8.26 26.74
N GLU A 259 6.28 7.15 26.03
CA GLU A 259 6.21 5.81 26.60
C GLU A 259 7.30 5.60 27.66
N ASP A 260 8.54 5.99 27.36
CA ASP A 260 9.68 5.89 28.27
C ASP A 260 9.45 6.73 29.54
N THR A 261 8.97 7.97 29.40
CA THR A 261 8.65 8.87 30.54
C THR A 261 7.52 8.30 31.40
N ALA A 262 6.52 7.67 30.79
CA ALA A 262 5.43 7.03 31.52
C ALA A 262 5.92 5.81 32.32
N SER A 263 6.83 5.00 31.76
CA SER A 263 7.42 3.86 32.46
C SER A 263 8.33 4.28 33.63
N GLU A 264 9.15 5.33 33.48
CA GLU A 264 9.98 5.85 34.58
C GLU A 264 9.14 6.38 35.76
N SER A 265 7.94 6.88 35.48
CA SER A 265 7.00 7.34 36.52
C SER A 265 6.30 6.19 37.28
N SER A 266 6.18 5.01 36.66
CA SER A 266 5.54 3.83 37.28
C SER A 266 6.48 3.00 38.15
N ASP A 267 7.80 3.06 37.93
CA ASP A 267 8.78 2.26 38.70
C ASP A 267 8.97 2.76 40.14
N ASN A 268 8.44 3.94 40.49
CA ASN A 268 8.40 4.45 41.88
C ASN A 268 7.11 4.08 42.64
N ALA A 269 6.20 3.32 42.03
CA ALA A 269 4.90 2.96 42.61
C ALA A 269 4.75 1.45 42.87
N GLU A 270 5.79 0.78 43.40
CA GLU A 270 5.67 -0.60 43.88
C GLU A 270 5.24 -0.66 45.36
N ASN A 271 3.93 -0.62 45.58
CA ASN A 271 3.18 -1.45 46.54
C ASN A 271 1.80 -0.81 46.71
N TYR A 272 0.77 -1.34 46.07
CA TYR A 272 -0.57 -1.63 46.61
C TYR A 272 -1.38 -2.22 45.46
N ALA A 273 -1.85 -3.46 45.62
CA ALA A 273 -2.81 -4.07 44.72
C ALA A 273 -4.14 -3.29 44.79
N LEU A 274 -4.53 -2.63 43.70
CA LEU A 274 -5.87 -2.04 43.54
C LEU A 274 -6.30 -2.10 42.07
N CYS A 275 -7.16 -3.07 41.81
CA CYS A 275 -8.24 -2.94 40.85
C CYS A 275 -9.09 -1.69 41.20
N ASP A 276 -9.50 -0.92 40.20
CA ASP A 276 -10.43 0.24 40.27
C ASP A 276 -9.93 1.56 40.89
N LEU A 277 -8.94 2.21 40.27
CA LEU A 277 -8.74 3.68 40.38
C LEU A 277 -8.66 4.35 38.99
N PRO A 278 -9.27 5.55 38.80
CA PRO A 278 -9.35 6.22 37.50
C PRO A 278 -7.97 6.67 37.02
N ARG A 279 -7.69 6.49 35.72
CA ARG A 279 -6.55 7.13 35.04
C ARG A 279 -6.54 8.61 35.44
N HIS A 280 -5.52 9.00 36.20
CA HIS A 280 -5.31 10.36 36.69
C HIS A 280 -5.39 11.32 35.50
N TRP A 281 -6.18 12.38 35.64
CA TRP A 281 -6.39 13.42 34.62
C TRP A 281 -5.07 14.20 34.45
N SER A 282 -4.15 13.69 33.63
CA SER A 282 -3.01 14.49 33.17
C SER A 282 -3.57 15.63 32.34
N ALA A 283 -3.21 16.87 32.68
CA ALA A 283 -3.60 18.03 31.90
C ALA A 283 -3.20 17.84 30.43
N PRO A 284 -4.04 18.24 29.46
CA PRO A 284 -3.71 18.10 28.06
C PRO A 284 -2.43 18.88 27.72
N SER A 285 -1.58 18.27 26.90
CA SER A 285 -0.38 18.93 26.37
C SER A 285 -0.79 20.15 25.56
N THR A 286 -0.07 21.25 25.74
CA THR A 286 -0.30 22.53 25.04
C THR A 286 0.83 22.90 24.08
N VAL A 287 1.87 22.08 24.01
CA VAL A 287 3.07 22.26 23.17
C VAL A 287 3.29 21.13 22.17
N GLU A 288 2.73 19.95 22.43
CA GLU A 288 2.86 18.76 21.60
C GLU A 288 1.50 18.13 21.28
N TYR A 289 1.25 17.82 20.01
CA TYR A 289 0.01 17.15 19.57
C TYR A 289 0.25 15.68 19.18
N LEU A 290 -0.82 14.88 19.24
CA LEU A 290 -0.79 13.46 18.91
C LEU A 290 -0.56 13.24 17.40
N PRO A 291 0.45 12.43 16.99
CA PRO A 291 0.72 12.08 15.59
C PRO A 291 -0.32 11.13 15.00
N GLY A 292 -1.50 11.67 14.66
CA GLY A 292 -2.59 10.91 14.05
C GLY A 292 -3.91 11.06 14.80
N MET A 293 -4.59 9.94 15.05
CA MET A 293 -5.89 9.91 15.71
C MET A 293 -5.81 9.28 17.10
N LEU A 294 -6.79 9.63 17.94
CA LEU A 294 -6.92 9.10 19.28
C LEU A 294 -7.22 7.58 19.27
N THR A 295 -6.49 6.85 20.10
CA THR A 295 -6.63 5.40 20.31
C THR A 295 -6.71 5.07 21.80
N LEU A 296 -7.14 3.86 22.15
CA LEU A 296 -7.15 3.40 23.55
C LEU A 296 -5.74 3.30 24.19
N SER A 297 -4.71 3.18 23.35
CA SER A 297 -3.30 3.16 23.73
C SER A 297 -2.62 4.52 23.66
N SER A 298 -3.33 5.58 23.27
CA SER A 298 -2.75 6.93 23.20
C SER A 298 -2.33 7.42 24.59
N PRO A 299 -1.17 8.07 24.74
CA PRO A 299 -0.72 8.62 26.01
C PRO A 299 -1.72 9.62 26.60
N ALA A 300 -1.86 9.62 27.92
CA ALA A 300 -2.78 10.54 28.61
C ALA A 300 -2.34 12.00 28.39
N GLY A 301 -3.29 12.87 28.01
CA GLY A 301 -3.02 14.29 27.77
C GLY A 301 -2.60 14.64 26.35
N LEU A 302 -2.23 13.69 25.49
CA LEU A 302 -2.00 13.97 24.06
C LEU A 302 -3.31 13.94 23.27
N LEU A 303 -3.61 15.05 22.59
CA LEU A 303 -4.81 15.22 21.77
C LEU A 303 -4.47 15.41 20.29
N PRO A 304 -5.36 15.02 19.36
CA PRO A 304 -5.15 15.22 17.93
C PRO A 304 -5.26 16.69 17.54
N GLU A 305 -4.54 17.11 16.49
CA GLU A 305 -4.56 18.49 15.96
C GLU A 305 -5.95 18.91 15.44
N PHE A 306 -6.76 17.96 14.96
CA PHE A 306 -8.08 18.24 14.39
C PHE A 306 -9.07 17.07 14.61
N GLN A 307 -10.36 17.38 14.52
CA GLN A 307 -11.44 16.41 14.71
C GLN A 307 -11.60 15.51 13.48
N SER A 308 -11.11 14.27 13.55
CA SER A 308 -11.34 13.25 12.51
C SER A 308 -12.73 12.61 12.58
N TRP A 309 -13.38 12.69 13.75
CA TRP A 309 -14.74 12.24 14.01
C TRP A 309 -15.67 13.45 14.05
N SER A 310 -16.97 13.24 13.85
CA SER A 310 -17.96 14.33 13.93
C SER A 310 -19.27 13.80 14.48
N LEU A 311 -19.87 14.48 15.46
CA LEU A 311 -21.19 14.15 16.00
C LEU A 311 -22.12 15.36 15.91
N VAL A 312 -23.14 15.26 15.05
CA VAL A 312 -24.09 16.36 14.76
C VAL A 312 -25.51 15.98 15.16
N CYS A 313 -26.24 16.94 15.71
CA CYS A 313 -27.67 16.86 15.95
C CYS A 313 -28.41 17.45 14.76
N LEU A 314 -29.18 16.61 14.07
CA LEU A 314 -30.04 17.04 12.96
C LEU A 314 -31.25 17.86 13.41
N GLY A 315 -31.64 17.74 14.68
CA GLY A 315 -32.82 18.36 15.27
C GLY A 315 -33.72 17.34 15.96
N ALA A 316 -35.03 17.60 15.98
CA ALA A 316 -36.01 16.77 16.68
C ALA A 316 -36.09 15.33 16.12
N SER A 317 -36.36 14.38 17.02
CA SER A 317 -36.59 12.96 16.71
C SER A 317 -37.68 12.72 15.67
N SER A 318 -38.65 13.63 15.55
CA SER A 318 -39.73 13.60 14.55
C SER A 318 -39.26 13.78 13.10
N LEU A 319 -38.00 14.20 12.88
CA LEU A 319 -37.39 14.24 11.55
C LEU A 319 -37.25 12.84 10.93
N TYR A 320 -37.27 11.79 11.74
CA TYR A 320 -37.33 10.42 11.27
C TYR A 320 -38.73 9.84 11.48
N SER A 321 -39.27 9.22 10.42
CA SER A 321 -40.52 8.46 10.47
C SER A 321 -40.24 7.01 10.07
N HIS A 322 -40.56 6.07 10.96
CA HIS A 322 -40.33 4.64 10.71
C HIS A 322 -41.16 4.07 9.55
N ASN A 323 -42.26 4.72 9.17
CA ASN A 323 -43.09 4.32 8.02
C ASN A 323 -42.54 4.83 6.69
N LEU A 324 -41.87 5.99 6.70
CA LEU A 324 -41.35 6.65 5.49
C LEU A 324 -39.85 6.41 5.26
N GLY A 325 -39.09 6.10 6.32
CA GLY A 325 -37.64 6.04 6.28
C GLY A 325 -37.02 7.43 6.11
N LEU A 326 -35.80 7.45 5.59
CA LEU A 326 -35.07 8.68 5.25
C LEU A 326 -35.43 9.12 3.83
N SER A 327 -36.02 10.30 3.68
CA SER A 327 -36.37 10.83 2.36
C SER A 327 -35.14 11.03 1.47
N GLU A 328 -35.22 10.59 0.22
CA GLU A 328 -34.17 10.78 -0.79
C GLU A 328 -33.85 12.26 -1.04
N SER A 329 -34.85 13.15 -0.94
CA SER A 329 -34.65 14.59 -1.10
C SER A 329 -33.73 15.19 -0.04
N HIS A 330 -33.71 14.59 1.16
CA HIS A 330 -32.88 15.02 2.26
C HIS A 330 -31.62 14.18 2.42
N HIS A 331 -31.65 12.89 2.09
CA HIS A 331 -30.52 11.98 2.23
C HIS A 331 -30.31 11.23 0.90
N PRO A 332 -29.62 11.85 -0.07
CA PRO A 332 -29.47 11.27 -1.40
C PRO A 332 -28.47 10.10 -1.42
N GLY A 333 -28.57 9.25 -2.45
CA GLY A 333 -27.59 8.19 -2.74
C GLY A 333 -27.85 6.84 -2.06
N PHE A 334 -28.89 6.72 -1.23
CA PHE A 334 -29.29 5.42 -0.71
C PHE A 334 -29.77 4.49 -1.82
N LEU A 335 -29.34 3.24 -1.79
CA LEU A 335 -29.91 2.19 -2.61
C LEU A 335 -31.39 2.02 -2.26
N SER A 336 -32.20 1.71 -3.27
CA SER A 336 -33.65 1.53 -3.10
C SER A 336 -33.94 0.58 -1.93
N SER A 337 -34.89 0.95 -1.07
CA SER A 337 -35.35 0.18 0.11
C SER A 337 -34.34 0.01 1.26
N THR A 338 -33.19 0.69 1.24
CA THR A 338 -32.14 0.53 2.28
C THR A 338 -32.03 1.72 3.25
N ASN A 339 -32.87 2.73 3.07
CA ASN A 339 -32.86 4.05 3.72
C ASN A 339 -33.68 4.09 5.02
N TYR A 340 -33.69 3.00 5.80
CA TYR A 340 -34.48 2.89 7.04
C TYR A 340 -33.57 2.68 8.25
N LEU A 341 -34.04 3.11 9.42
CA LEU A 341 -33.39 2.82 10.71
C LEU A 341 -34.10 1.64 11.38
N LEU A 342 -33.32 0.85 12.11
CA LEU A 342 -33.79 -0.34 12.82
C LEU A 342 -34.39 0.04 14.18
N PRO A 343 -35.60 -0.43 14.52
CA PRO A 343 -36.14 -0.31 15.87
C PRO A 343 -35.35 -1.18 16.84
N TRP A 344 -34.85 -0.58 17.91
CA TRP A 344 -34.15 -1.23 19.00
C TRP A 344 -34.94 -1.02 20.29
N ASP A 345 -35.64 -2.07 20.71
CA ASP A 345 -36.39 -2.10 21.97
C ASP A 345 -35.42 -2.48 23.10
N VAL A 346 -35.22 -1.54 24.02
CA VAL A 346 -34.30 -1.72 25.15
C VAL A 346 -35.10 -1.72 26.43
N THR A 347 -34.82 -2.74 27.24
CA THR A 347 -35.34 -2.82 28.60
C THR A 347 -34.48 -1.98 29.52
N VAL A 348 -35.10 -1.08 30.28
CA VAL A 348 -34.43 -0.31 31.33
C VAL A 348 -34.84 -0.86 32.69
N TYR A 349 -33.84 -1.06 33.55
CA TYR A 349 -34.03 -1.51 34.92
C TYR A 349 -33.76 -0.32 35.85
N PRO A 350 -34.73 0.08 36.70
CA PRO A 350 -34.51 1.15 37.66
C PRO A 350 -33.38 0.82 38.62
N ASN A 351 -32.45 1.76 38.78
CA ASN A 351 -31.39 1.67 39.78
C ASN A 351 -31.99 1.70 41.20
N SER A 352 -32.28 0.54 41.79
CA SER A 352 -32.57 0.49 43.23
C SER A 352 -31.27 0.72 43.99
N LYS A 353 -31.14 1.87 44.66
CA LYS A 353 -30.19 1.98 45.78
C LYS A 353 -30.45 0.80 46.72
N GLN A 354 -29.42 -0.01 46.92
CA GLN A 354 -29.44 -1.25 47.66
C GLN A 354 -29.72 -0.98 49.15
N ASN A 355 -30.99 -0.81 49.52
CA ASN A 355 -31.40 -0.88 50.92
C ASN A 355 -31.53 -2.36 51.28
N TRP A 356 -30.54 -2.86 52.03
CA TRP A 356 -30.59 -4.16 52.68
C TRP A 356 -31.88 -4.27 53.49
N PRO A 357 -32.75 -5.27 53.27
CA PRO A 357 -33.92 -5.45 54.11
C PRO A 357 -33.46 -5.90 55.50
N HIS A 358 -33.69 -5.05 56.51
CA HIS A 358 -33.62 -5.41 57.92
C HIS A 358 -34.51 -6.63 58.16
N VAL A 359 -33.91 -7.74 58.60
CA VAL A 359 -34.61 -8.98 58.95
C VAL A 359 -35.40 -8.76 60.24
N ASN A 360 -36.67 -8.34 60.13
CA ASN A 360 -37.61 -8.46 61.23
C ASN A 360 -38.25 -9.86 61.20
N LYS A 361 -37.81 -10.69 62.14
CA LYS A 361 -38.47 -11.93 62.52
C LYS A 361 -39.84 -11.58 63.12
N TYR A 362 -40.94 -11.92 62.44
CA TYR A 362 -42.17 -12.47 63.05
C TYR A 362 -43.01 -13.08 61.92
N ALA A 363 -43.19 -14.40 61.97
CA ALA A 363 -44.01 -15.14 61.04
C ALA A 363 -45.48 -15.11 61.48
N ILE A 364 -46.39 -14.73 60.59
CA ILE A 364 -47.81 -15.06 60.68
C ILE A 364 -48.27 -15.63 59.34
N ARG A 365 -48.80 -16.85 59.39
CA ARG A 365 -49.33 -17.63 58.26
C ARG A 365 -50.57 -16.95 57.67
N GLY A 366 -50.57 -16.73 56.35
CA GLY A 366 -51.77 -16.34 55.61
C GLY A 366 -51.54 -16.31 54.09
N ARG A 367 -52.27 -17.18 53.37
CA ARG A 367 -52.55 -17.23 51.91
C ARG A 367 -51.36 -17.06 50.93
N ARG A 368 -51.09 -18.13 50.16
CA ARG A 368 -50.29 -18.11 48.94
C ARG A 368 -50.93 -17.19 47.87
N GLY A 369 -50.63 -15.91 47.93
CA GLY A 369 -50.60 -15.03 46.76
C GLY A 369 -49.17 -15.01 46.22
N ARG A 370 -48.99 -15.30 44.94
CA ARG A 370 -47.70 -15.24 44.25
C ARG A 370 -47.24 -13.76 44.27
N GLN A 371 -46.34 -13.40 45.17
CA GLN A 371 -45.70 -12.09 45.16
C GLN A 371 -44.79 -11.99 43.92
N THR A 372 -45.26 -11.31 42.88
CA THR A 372 -44.38 -10.85 41.80
C THR A 372 -43.70 -9.58 42.27
N GLY A 373 -42.61 -9.72 43.02
CA GLY A 373 -41.72 -8.63 43.38
C GLY A 373 -40.83 -8.19 42.21
N SER A 374 -41.41 -7.97 41.01
CA SER A 374 -40.64 -7.42 39.89
C SER A 374 -40.61 -5.91 40.02
N LEU A 375 -39.41 -5.35 40.19
CA LEU A 375 -39.12 -3.94 39.94
C LEU A 375 -39.82 -3.47 38.64
N PRO A 376 -40.34 -2.22 38.59
CA PRO A 376 -41.02 -1.73 37.40
C PRO A 376 -40.04 -1.61 36.24
N GLN A 377 -40.04 -2.61 35.36
CA GLN A 377 -39.29 -2.64 34.11
C GLN A 377 -40.09 -1.88 33.05
N PHE A 378 -39.46 -0.97 32.31
CA PHE A 378 -40.09 -0.34 31.13
C PHE A 378 -39.21 -0.51 29.89
N THR A 379 -39.84 -0.74 28.76
CA THR A 379 -39.17 -0.90 27.46
C THR A 379 -39.26 0.40 26.67
N VAL A 380 -38.14 0.86 26.16
CA VAL A 380 -38.06 2.06 25.32
C VAL A 380 -37.59 1.69 23.92
N LYS A 381 -38.24 2.27 22.92
CA LYS A 381 -37.89 2.10 21.51
C LYS A 381 -36.97 3.22 21.04
N VAL A 382 -35.76 2.85 20.64
CA VAL A 382 -34.78 3.74 20.00
C VAL A 382 -34.65 3.33 18.53
N PHE A 383 -34.34 4.24 17.61
CA PHE A 383 -34.02 3.86 16.23
C PHE A 383 -32.54 4.07 15.96
N ILE A 384 -31.89 3.03 15.44
CA ILE A 384 -30.45 3.05 15.15
C ILE A 384 -30.17 2.60 13.71
N GLY A 385 -29.11 3.12 13.10
CA GLY A 385 -28.69 2.72 11.75
C GLY A 385 -27.18 2.84 11.57
N VAL A 386 -26.63 1.95 10.76
CA VAL A 386 -25.20 1.85 10.43
C VAL A 386 -25.04 2.00 8.92
N GLU A 387 -24.54 3.16 8.50
CA GLU A 387 -24.54 3.60 7.11
C GLU A 387 -23.20 3.31 6.43
N TYR A 388 -23.27 2.55 5.34
CA TYR A 388 -22.14 2.24 4.48
C TYR A 388 -22.18 3.08 3.22
N GLU A 389 -21.02 3.53 2.76
CA GLU A 389 -20.85 4.38 1.58
C GLU A 389 -19.67 3.87 0.72
N CYS A 390 -19.89 3.70 -0.59
CA CYS A 390 -18.80 3.34 -1.52
C CYS A 390 -18.25 4.56 -2.27
N THR A 391 -17.10 4.41 -2.93
CA THR A 391 -16.44 5.50 -3.68
C THR A 391 -17.26 6.07 -4.85
N SER A 392 -18.33 5.38 -5.27
CA SER A 392 -19.32 5.87 -6.25
C SER A 392 -20.45 6.68 -5.62
N GLY A 393 -20.50 6.82 -4.29
CA GLY A 393 -21.56 7.54 -3.57
C GLY A 393 -22.84 6.75 -3.31
N HIS A 394 -22.86 5.44 -3.58
CA HIS A 394 -23.99 4.60 -3.16
C HIS A 394 -23.94 4.36 -1.66
N ARG A 395 -25.09 4.47 -1.02
CA ARG A 395 -25.26 4.33 0.44
C ARG A 395 -26.27 3.25 0.77
N PHE A 396 -26.11 2.57 1.89
CA PHE A 396 -27.09 1.61 2.39
C PHE A 396 -26.89 1.34 3.87
N MET A 397 -27.96 0.92 4.56
CA MET A 397 -27.90 0.46 5.94
C MET A 397 -27.74 -1.06 6.01
N LEU A 398 -27.10 -1.57 7.06
CA LEU A 398 -27.15 -3.00 7.39
C LEU A 398 -28.26 -3.31 8.41
N ALA A 399 -28.87 -4.49 8.26
CA ALA A 399 -29.81 -5.07 9.23
C ALA A 399 -29.13 -6.00 10.24
N ALA A 400 -27.96 -6.54 9.87
CA ALA A 400 -27.10 -7.39 10.67
C ALA A 400 -25.67 -7.31 10.10
N PRO A 401 -24.62 -7.76 10.82
CA PRO A 401 -23.23 -7.67 10.34
C PRO A 401 -22.99 -8.27 8.93
N ASP A 402 -23.81 -9.23 8.53
CA ASP A 402 -23.72 -10.01 7.30
C ASP A 402 -24.84 -9.71 6.29
N ARG A 403 -25.70 -8.71 6.56
CA ARG A 403 -26.93 -8.52 5.78
C ARG A 403 -27.33 -7.05 5.62
N ILE A 404 -27.49 -6.63 4.37
CA ILE A 404 -28.05 -5.32 4.00
C ILE A 404 -29.52 -5.23 4.40
N LEU A 405 -29.91 -4.10 4.97
CA LEU A 405 -31.30 -3.80 5.29
C LEU A 405 -32.12 -3.60 4.01
N LYS A 406 -33.27 -4.28 3.93
CA LYS A 406 -34.27 -4.06 2.89
C LYS A 406 -35.64 -3.95 3.54
N ALA A 407 -36.29 -2.79 3.39
CA ALA A 407 -37.63 -2.55 3.91
C ALA A 407 -38.59 -2.19 2.77
N THR A 408 -39.79 -2.77 2.76
CA THR A 408 -40.78 -2.44 1.74
C THR A 408 -41.28 -1.02 1.99
N PRO A 409 -41.34 -0.13 0.98
CA PRO A 409 -41.85 1.23 1.16
C PRO A 409 -43.25 1.24 1.80
N GLY A 410 -43.46 2.07 2.81
CA GLY A 410 -44.73 2.14 3.55
C GLY A 410 -44.99 0.99 4.52
N SER A 411 -44.05 0.04 4.67
CA SER A 411 -44.13 -1.04 5.66
C SER A 411 -43.22 -0.80 6.85
N ILE A 412 -43.59 -1.39 8.00
CA ILE A 412 -42.75 -1.38 9.20
C ILE A 412 -41.53 -2.29 8.97
N VAL A 413 -40.34 -1.80 9.33
CA VAL A 413 -39.11 -2.58 9.33
C VAL A 413 -39.27 -3.76 10.29
N LYS A 414 -39.19 -4.99 9.76
CA LYS A 414 -39.35 -6.23 10.54
C LYS A 414 -38.08 -6.61 11.32
N ASP A 415 -36.93 -6.13 10.86
CA ASP A 415 -35.64 -6.39 11.49
C ASP A 415 -35.47 -5.55 12.76
N THR A 416 -34.83 -6.13 13.77
CA THR A 416 -34.54 -5.48 15.05
C THR A 416 -33.11 -4.92 15.07
N GLY A 417 -32.93 -3.77 15.72
CA GLY A 417 -31.64 -3.16 15.98
C GLY A 417 -30.75 -3.96 16.93
N HIS A 418 -31.31 -4.94 17.66
CA HIS A 418 -30.54 -5.74 18.63
C HIS A 418 -29.33 -6.43 18.00
N LYS A 419 -29.45 -6.94 16.76
CA LYS A 419 -28.34 -7.62 16.07
C LYS A 419 -27.15 -6.70 15.81
N ILE A 420 -27.39 -5.44 15.45
CA ILE A 420 -26.32 -4.47 15.17
C ILE A 420 -25.76 -3.85 16.46
N ALA A 421 -26.54 -3.80 17.54
CA ALA A 421 -26.10 -3.28 18.83
C ALA A 421 -25.14 -4.24 19.56
N GLU A 422 -25.42 -5.55 19.49
CA GLU A 422 -24.69 -6.59 20.24
C GLU A 422 -23.55 -7.27 19.47
N SER A 423 -23.36 -6.95 18.19
CA SER A 423 -22.37 -7.60 17.33
C SER A 423 -21.25 -6.64 16.92
N ASP A 424 -20.07 -7.20 16.67
CA ASP A 424 -19.04 -6.51 15.90
C ASP A 424 -19.54 -6.30 14.46
N LEU A 425 -19.35 -5.11 13.91
CA LEU A 425 -19.78 -4.75 12.57
C LEU A 425 -18.57 -4.62 11.65
N PRO A 426 -18.62 -5.13 10.40
CA PRO A 426 -17.50 -4.98 9.48
C PRO A 426 -17.32 -3.50 9.11
N LEU A 427 -16.09 -2.99 9.13
CA LEU A 427 -15.81 -1.62 8.71
C LEU A 427 -15.99 -1.46 7.19
N TYR A 428 -15.78 -2.54 6.42
CA TYR A 428 -15.95 -2.59 4.98
C TYR A 428 -16.95 -3.68 4.58
N TYR A 429 -17.88 -3.35 3.68
CA TYR A 429 -18.91 -4.28 3.20
C TYR A 429 -19.04 -4.21 1.67
N PRO A 430 -19.25 -5.34 0.96
CA PRO A 430 -19.44 -5.32 -0.49
C PRO A 430 -20.63 -4.47 -0.93
N CYS A 431 -20.40 -3.46 -1.76
CA CYS A 431 -21.47 -2.63 -2.31
C CYS A 431 -22.21 -3.38 -3.42
N PRO A 432 -23.56 -3.42 -3.42
CA PRO A 432 -24.37 -3.99 -4.51
C PRO A 432 -24.32 -3.23 -5.85
N CYS A 433 -23.32 -2.37 -6.07
CA CYS A 433 -23.18 -1.63 -7.31
C CYS A 433 -22.59 -2.53 -8.40
N ARG A 434 -22.83 -2.18 -9.67
CA ARG A 434 -22.29 -2.94 -10.82
C ARG A 434 -20.77 -3.06 -10.81
N GLY A 435 -20.08 -2.15 -10.15
CA GLY A 435 -18.61 -2.14 -10.06
C GLY A 435 -18.02 -3.02 -8.97
N GLY A 436 -18.83 -3.73 -8.16
CA GLY A 436 -18.32 -4.64 -7.12
C GLY A 436 -17.41 -3.96 -6.09
N LYS A 437 -17.61 -2.66 -5.84
CA LYS A 437 -16.75 -1.86 -4.96
C LYS A 437 -17.00 -2.19 -3.49
N LEU A 438 -16.00 -1.99 -2.63
CA LEU A 438 -16.21 -1.98 -1.19
C LEU A 438 -16.85 -0.65 -0.75
N ALA A 439 -17.81 -0.75 0.17
CA ALA A 439 -18.38 0.37 0.91
C ALA A 439 -17.81 0.39 2.33
N GLN A 440 -17.56 1.57 2.87
CA GLN A 440 -17.05 1.76 4.22
C GLN A 440 -18.17 2.24 5.15
N LEU A 441 -18.20 1.75 6.39
CA LEU A 441 -19.05 2.29 7.44
C LEU A 441 -18.61 3.72 7.77
N LEU A 442 -19.43 4.70 7.41
CA LEU A 442 -19.10 6.12 7.58
C LEU A 442 -20.03 6.86 8.52
N ARG A 443 -21.26 6.39 8.79
CA ARG A 443 -22.18 7.10 9.70
C ARG A 443 -22.96 6.16 10.61
N LEU A 444 -23.15 6.59 11.85
CA LEU A 444 -24.06 5.99 12.81
C LEU A 444 -25.22 6.95 13.05
N HIS A 445 -26.43 6.43 12.92
CA HIS A 445 -27.67 7.19 13.10
C HIS A 445 -28.31 6.76 14.41
N VAL A 446 -28.72 7.73 15.23
CA VAL A 446 -29.44 7.47 16.50
C VAL A 446 -30.58 8.46 16.65
N VAL A 447 -31.81 7.94 16.75
CA VAL A 447 -32.99 8.73 17.09
C VAL A 447 -33.37 8.43 18.53
N THR A 448 -33.12 9.38 19.41
CA THR A 448 -33.38 9.23 20.85
C THR A 448 -34.88 9.38 21.14
N PRO A 449 -35.38 8.63 22.14
CA PRO A 449 -36.80 8.61 22.48
C PRO A 449 -37.19 9.85 23.30
N LYS A 450 -38.51 10.04 23.46
CA LYS A 450 -39.08 11.02 24.40
C LYS A 450 -39.08 10.55 25.86
N ALA A 451 -38.88 9.26 26.08
CA ALA A 451 -38.83 8.67 27.42
C ALA A 451 -37.61 9.19 28.21
N PRO A 452 -37.65 9.21 29.55
CA PRO A 452 -36.61 9.75 30.42
C PRO A 452 -35.35 8.87 30.50
N VAL A 453 -34.73 8.58 29.36
CA VAL A 453 -33.51 7.78 29.23
C VAL A 453 -32.43 8.58 28.49
N SER A 454 -31.16 8.29 28.76
CA SER A 454 -30.03 8.84 28.03
C SER A 454 -29.44 7.76 27.12
N CYS A 455 -29.52 7.98 25.81
CA CYS A 455 -28.82 7.13 24.85
C CYS A 455 -27.34 7.51 24.81
N THR A 456 -26.45 6.54 24.70
CA THR A 456 -25.01 6.77 24.63
C THR A 456 -24.37 6.19 23.38
N LEU A 457 -23.28 6.82 22.93
CA LEU A 457 -22.43 6.37 21.83
C LEU A 457 -20.99 6.17 22.28
N ASN A 458 -20.43 4.99 22.01
CA ASN A 458 -19.04 4.65 22.32
C ASN A 458 -18.38 3.85 21.19
N PRO A 459 -18.21 4.46 19.99
CA PRO A 459 -17.64 3.74 18.85
C PRO A 459 -16.16 3.42 19.08
N LYS A 460 -15.80 2.16 18.85
CA LYS A 460 -14.43 1.65 18.92
C LYS A 460 -14.10 0.94 17.62
N VAL A 461 -13.19 1.48 16.82
CA VAL A 461 -12.86 0.91 15.50
C VAL A 461 -11.49 0.27 15.54
N GLN A 462 -11.40 -0.97 15.05
CA GLN A 462 -10.16 -1.70 14.86
C GLN A 462 -9.95 -1.93 13.35
N PRO A 463 -9.08 -1.16 12.68
CA PRO A 463 -8.84 -1.27 11.24
C PRO A 463 -8.21 -2.58 10.77
N ALA A 464 -7.52 -3.33 11.63
CA ALA A 464 -7.02 -4.67 11.31
C ALA A 464 -6.83 -5.46 12.61
N VAL A 465 -6.79 -6.80 12.53
CA VAL A 465 -6.42 -7.62 13.71
C VAL A 465 -5.06 -7.17 14.24
N GLY A 466 -4.99 -6.85 15.53
CA GLY A 466 -3.77 -6.38 16.18
C GLY A 466 -3.46 -4.88 15.98
N SER A 467 -4.24 -4.15 15.19
CA SER A 467 -4.11 -2.69 15.10
C SER A 467 -4.61 -2.01 16.38
N PRO A 468 -4.18 -0.77 16.66
CA PRO A 468 -4.77 0.08 17.67
C PRO A 468 -6.28 0.20 17.51
N ILE A 469 -6.96 0.42 18.63
CA ILE A 469 -8.40 0.64 18.68
C ILE A 469 -8.65 2.15 18.74
N PHE A 470 -9.22 2.68 17.66
CA PHE A 470 -9.52 4.10 17.49
C PHE A 470 -10.82 4.46 18.18
N VAL A 471 -10.81 5.61 18.85
CA VAL A 471 -11.95 6.15 19.61
C VAL A 471 -12.15 7.62 19.30
N SER A 472 -13.36 8.12 19.57
CA SER A 472 -13.68 9.55 19.44
C SER A 472 -13.29 10.37 20.68
N THR A 473 -13.27 9.75 21.85
CA THR A 473 -12.87 10.35 23.14
C THR A 473 -12.39 9.26 24.10
N LEU A 474 -11.60 9.65 25.10
CA LEU A 474 -11.21 8.82 26.25
C LEU A 474 -12.13 9.02 27.47
N ASP A 475 -13.03 10.01 27.45
CA ASP A 475 -13.91 10.36 28.57
C ASP A 475 -15.08 9.36 28.78
N GLY A 476 -15.11 8.29 27.99
CA GLY A 476 -16.15 7.26 28.03
C GLY A 476 -17.32 7.50 27.05
N PRO A 477 -18.46 6.81 27.24
CA PRO A 477 -19.60 6.89 26.34
C PRO A 477 -20.21 8.30 26.28
N ILE A 478 -20.41 8.80 25.06
CA ILE A 478 -20.99 10.12 24.80
C ILE A 478 -22.50 10.07 25.03
N LYS A 479 -23.02 10.86 25.97
CA LYS A 479 -24.46 10.99 26.23
C LYS A 479 -25.13 11.87 25.17
N LEU A 480 -26.23 11.38 24.60
CA LEU A 480 -27.04 12.08 23.61
C LEU A 480 -28.24 12.76 24.26
N THR A 481 -28.63 13.92 23.73
CA THR A 481 -29.83 14.63 24.17
C THR A 481 -31.10 13.84 23.79
N GLN A 482 -32.14 14.02 24.59
CA GLN A 482 -33.42 13.34 24.40
C GLN A 482 -34.22 13.90 23.22
N SER A 483 -35.16 13.10 22.72
CA SER A 483 -36.09 13.51 21.65
C SER A 483 -35.41 14.09 20.41
N ALA A 484 -34.20 13.66 20.08
CA ALA A 484 -33.35 14.24 19.06
C ALA A 484 -32.87 13.18 18.05
N TYR A 485 -32.43 13.63 16.87
CA TYR A 485 -31.82 12.79 15.85
C TYR A 485 -30.34 13.16 15.69
N TRP A 486 -29.46 12.25 16.09
CA TRP A 486 -28.02 12.38 16.03
C TRP A 486 -27.40 11.55 14.90
N ILE A 487 -26.35 12.10 14.28
CA ILE A 487 -25.51 11.41 13.30
C ILE A 487 -24.05 11.53 13.72
N MET A 488 -23.39 10.39 13.91
CA MET A 488 -21.95 10.33 14.12
C MET A 488 -21.25 9.89 12.84
N ARG A 489 -20.43 10.76 12.27
CA ARG A 489 -19.58 10.44 11.13
C ARG A 489 -18.25 9.87 11.60
N LEU A 490 -17.91 8.70 11.08
CA LEU A 490 -16.65 7.99 11.29
C LEU A 490 -15.54 8.54 10.38
N PRO A 491 -14.27 8.42 10.79
CA PRO A 491 -13.11 8.74 9.96
C PRO A 491 -13.12 8.00 8.63
N TYR A 492 -12.65 8.67 7.58
CA TYR A 492 -12.50 8.07 6.26
C TYR A 492 -11.22 7.22 6.18
N VAL A 493 -10.12 7.72 6.74
CA VAL A 493 -8.85 6.99 6.85
C VAL A 493 -8.44 6.93 8.32
N TYR A 494 -7.90 5.79 8.76
CA TYR A 494 -7.43 5.60 10.13
C TYR A 494 -5.90 5.65 10.15
N VAL A 495 -5.33 6.46 11.03
CA VAL A 495 -3.88 6.65 11.16
C VAL A 495 -3.49 6.75 12.63
N ALA A 496 -2.57 5.90 13.05
CA ALA A 496 -1.89 5.98 14.35
C ALA A 496 -0.39 5.84 14.11
N ASP A 497 0.43 6.58 14.86
CA ASP A 497 1.89 6.46 14.87
C ASP A 497 2.52 6.60 13.47
N LYS A 498 1.96 7.49 12.64
CA LYS A 498 2.32 7.70 11.22
C LYS A 498 2.06 6.50 10.29
N GLN A 499 1.50 5.41 10.81
CA GLN A 499 1.01 4.29 10.02
C GLN A 499 -0.45 4.52 9.64
N HIS A 500 -0.74 4.55 8.33
CA HIS A 500 -2.10 4.56 7.82
C HIS A 500 -2.58 3.13 7.57
N TYR A 501 -3.84 2.86 7.92
CA TYR A 501 -4.45 1.54 7.75
C TYR A 501 -5.27 1.52 6.46
N SER A 502 -4.83 0.71 5.51
CA SER A 502 -5.54 0.48 4.25
C SER A 502 -6.78 -0.40 4.46
N GLN A 503 -7.61 -0.52 3.43
CA GLN A 503 -8.83 -1.33 3.50
C GLN A 503 -8.50 -2.79 3.80
N ASN A 504 -9.04 -3.30 4.90
CA ASN A 504 -8.77 -4.64 5.38
C ASN A 504 -10.09 -5.38 5.67
N PRO A 505 -10.31 -6.61 5.17
CA PRO A 505 -11.51 -7.39 5.44
C PRO A 505 -11.75 -7.69 6.93
N SER A 506 -10.69 -7.72 7.75
CA SER A 506 -10.78 -7.93 9.19
C SER A 506 -11.12 -6.68 9.99
N ALA A 507 -11.20 -5.52 9.33
CA ALA A 507 -11.52 -4.26 9.96
C ALA A 507 -12.95 -4.28 10.51
N LYS A 508 -13.12 -3.79 11.74
CA LYS A 508 -14.41 -3.84 12.43
C LYS A 508 -14.66 -2.64 13.34
N LEU A 509 -15.92 -2.26 13.45
CA LEU A 509 -16.46 -1.49 14.56
C LEU A 509 -16.85 -2.50 15.65
N LEU A 510 -16.22 -2.40 16.81
CA LEU A 510 -16.43 -3.32 17.93
C LEU A 510 -17.81 -3.12 18.55
N LYS A 511 -18.41 -4.19 19.06
CA LYS A 511 -19.68 -4.15 19.80
C LYS A 511 -19.66 -3.21 21.01
N GLY A 512 -20.84 -2.85 21.50
CA GLY A 512 -20.99 -1.90 22.62
C GLY A 512 -20.96 -0.44 22.19
N VAL A 513 -21.25 -0.18 20.91
CA VAL A 513 -21.32 1.17 20.32
C VAL A 513 -22.50 1.94 20.87
N PHE A 514 -23.67 1.30 20.95
CA PHE A 514 -24.91 1.91 21.41
C PHE A 514 -25.18 1.48 22.84
N GLY A 515 -25.49 2.43 23.72
CA GLY A 515 -25.87 2.16 25.10
C GLY A 515 -27.09 2.97 25.52
N ILE A 516 -27.69 2.58 26.64
CA ILE A 516 -28.75 3.34 27.30
C ILE A 516 -28.46 3.36 28.80
N THR A 517 -28.53 4.55 29.39
CA THR A 517 -28.46 4.76 30.84
C THR A 517 -29.70 5.51 31.31
N GLU A 518 -30.09 5.31 32.56
CA GLU A 518 -31.09 6.18 33.19
C GLU A 518 -30.56 7.61 33.31
N ILE A 519 -31.48 8.58 33.34
CA ILE A 519 -31.13 9.94 33.73
C ILE A 519 -31.16 9.97 35.25
N ASP A 520 -30.02 10.24 35.87
CA ASP A 520 -29.96 10.60 37.28
C ASP A 520 -30.80 11.88 37.44
N GLN A 521 -31.94 11.77 38.14
CA GLN A 521 -32.83 12.90 38.45
C GLN A 521 -32.20 13.83 39.48
#